data_AF-A0A6I7PKX9-F1
#
_entry.id   AF-A0A6I7PKX9-F1
#
_cell.length_a   1.000
_cell.length_b   1.000
_cell.length_c   1.000
_cell.angle_alpha   90.00
_cell.angle_beta   90.00
_cell.angle_gamma   90.00
#
_symmetry.space_group_name_H-M   'P 1'
#
loop_
_entity.id
_entity.type
_entity.pdbx_description
1 polymer ?
#
loop_
_entity_poly.entity_id
_entity_poly.type
_entity_poly.pdbx_seq_one_letter_code
_entity_poly.pdbx_strand_id
1 'polypeptide(L)'
;MALNEKQRVLLETNAARDRAEALLRGLLDAKAESEKQMATFKRPDAYKAVTGKSSIDNAIASTRRLIETLNRELDRAQREIQQNNNRLAECAPLSACRSPSTGA
;
A
#
# COMPACT_ATOMS: atom_id res chain seq x y z
N MET A 1 10.60 -6.52 -24.28
CA MET A 1 9.33 -5.92 -23.88
C MET A 1 9.64 -4.84 -22.85
N ALA A 2 9.40 -3.56 -23.16
CA ALA A 2 9.68 -2.48 -22.21
C ALA A 2 8.63 -2.52 -21.10
N LEU A 3 9.08 -2.65 -19.85
CA LEU A 3 8.24 -2.46 -18.67
C LEU A 3 7.69 -1.04 -18.74
N ASN A 4 6.36 -0.92 -18.85
CA ASN A 4 5.69 0.36 -18.94
C ASN A 4 5.93 1.14 -17.63
N GLU A 5 6.17 2.45 -17.70
CA GLU A 5 6.54 3.27 -16.54
C GLU A 5 5.54 3.12 -15.38
N LYS A 6 4.24 2.99 -15.71
CA LYS A 6 3.18 2.72 -14.73
C LYS A 6 3.32 1.37 -14.02
N GLN A 7 3.76 0.33 -14.73
CA GLN A 7 4.02 -0.98 -14.11
C GLN A 7 5.23 -0.93 -13.18
N ARG A 8 6.25 -0.13 -13.52
CA ARG A 8 7.41 0.10 -12.64
C ARG A 8 7.01 0.74 -11.33
N VAL A 9 6.27 1.85 -11.39
CA VAL A 9 5.81 2.56 -10.19
C VAL A 9 4.95 1.68 -9.29
N LEU A 10 4.08 0.84 -9.87
CA LEU A 10 3.29 -0.13 -9.10
C LEU A 10 4.15 -1.19 -8.41
N LEU A 11 5.15 -1.73 -9.11
CA LEU A 11 6.06 -2.72 -8.52
C LEU A 11 6.89 -2.11 -7.40
N GLU A 12 7.38 -0.88 -7.58
CA GLU A 12 8.13 -0.14 -6.56
C GLU A 12 7.28 0.16 -5.33
N THR A 13 6.02 0.57 -5.53
CA THR A 13 5.09 0.86 -4.43
C THR A 13 4.73 -0.40 -3.66
N ASN A 14 4.52 -1.55 -4.34
CA ASN A 14 4.34 -2.84 -3.69
C ASN A 14 5.59 -3.28 -2.91
N ALA A 15 6.77 -3.15 -3.50
CA ALA A 15 8.02 -3.47 -2.81
C ALA A 15 8.24 -2.58 -1.59
N ALA A 16 7.84 -1.30 -1.65
CA ALA A 16 7.87 -0.39 -0.50
C ALA A 16 6.88 -0.82 0.59
N ARG A 17 5.67 -1.27 0.23
CA ARG A 17 4.69 -1.83 1.17
C ARG A 17 5.26 -3.05 1.89
N ASP A 18 5.81 -4.01 1.16
CA ASP A 18 6.34 -5.25 1.74
C ASP A 18 7.51 -4.97 2.70
N ARG A 19 8.39 -4.01 2.37
CA ARG A 19 9.46 -3.55 3.27
C ARG A 19 8.89 -2.89 4.53
N ALA A 20 7.85 -2.06 4.41
CA ALA A 20 7.21 -1.42 5.55
C ALA A 20 6.52 -2.44 6.46
N GLU A 21 5.90 -3.48 5.90
CA GLU A 21 5.32 -4.60 6.65
C GLU A 21 6.39 -5.42 7.38
N ALA A 22 7.51 -5.72 6.71
CA ALA A 22 8.65 -6.41 7.34
C ALA A 22 9.22 -5.59 8.50
N LEU A 23 9.37 -4.28 8.32
CA LEU A 23 9.80 -3.37 9.38
C LEU A 23 8.81 -3.35 10.55
N LEU A 24 7.51 -3.33 10.28
CA LEU A 24 6.48 -3.36 11.32
C LEU A 24 6.57 -4.63 12.17
N ARG A 25 6.80 -5.79 11.53
CA ARG A 25 7.00 -7.07 12.25
C ARG A 25 8.24 -7.00 13.15
N GLY A 26 9.37 -6.54 12.61
CA GLY A 26 10.60 -6.38 13.40
C GLY A 26 10.43 -5.42 14.58
N LEU A 27 9.68 -4.33 14.42
CA LEU A 27 9.38 -3.41 15.52
C LEU A 27 8.48 -4.05 16.61
N LEU A 28 7.54 -4.91 16.23
CA LEU A 28 6.69 -5.63 17.17
C LEU A 28 7.49 -6.68 17.96
N ASP A 29 8.40 -7.39 17.29
CA ASP A 29 9.28 -8.38 17.93
C ASP A 29 10.26 -7.68 18.89
N ALA A 30 10.89 -6.60 18.45
CA ALA A 30 11.78 -5.78 19.28
C ALA A 30 11.03 -5.19 20.50
N LYS A 31 9.77 -4.79 20.34
CA LYS A 31 8.92 -4.37 21.46
C LYS A 31 8.75 -5.49 22.47
N ALA A 32 8.35 -6.69 22.02
CA ALA A 32 8.11 -7.83 22.89
C ALA A 32 9.37 -8.24 23.65
N GLU A 33 10.52 -8.25 22.98
CA GLU A 33 11.81 -8.55 23.60
C GLU A 33 12.20 -7.48 24.63
N SER A 34 12.05 -6.20 24.28
CA SER A 34 12.35 -5.09 25.17
C SER A 34 11.46 -5.11 26.43
N GLU A 35 10.16 -5.34 26.28
CA GLU A 35 9.24 -5.45 27.42
C GLU A 35 9.60 -6.65 28.33
N LYS A 36 10.00 -7.78 27.76
CA LYS A 36 10.47 -8.95 28.51
C LYS A 36 11.76 -8.66 29.29
N GLN A 37 12.72 -7.99 28.67
CA GLN A 37 13.97 -7.60 29.33
C GLN A 37 13.70 -6.57 30.44
N MET A 38 12.89 -5.55 30.18
CA MET A 38 12.54 -4.53 31.19
C MET A 38 11.79 -5.11 32.39
N ALA A 39 10.88 -6.07 32.16
CA ALA A 39 10.22 -6.81 33.23
C ALA A 39 11.23 -7.59 34.10
N THR A 40 12.25 -8.15 33.46
CA THR A 40 13.34 -8.88 34.16
C THR A 40 14.21 -7.92 35.00
N PHE A 41 14.52 -6.74 34.47
CA PHE A 41 15.39 -5.76 35.14
C PHE A 41 14.64 -4.75 36.05
N LYS A 42 13.31 -4.84 36.16
CA LYS A 42 12.44 -3.88 36.89
C LYS A 42 12.74 -2.41 36.58
N ARG A 43 13.24 -2.12 35.38
CA ARG A 43 13.58 -0.75 34.95
C ARG A 43 12.45 -0.23 34.07
N PRO A 44 11.70 0.78 34.53
CA PRO A 44 10.75 1.46 33.66
C PRO A 44 11.52 2.22 32.58
N ASP A 45 11.03 2.14 31.34
CA ASP A 45 11.52 2.95 30.22
C ASP A 45 11.35 4.44 30.57
N ALA A 46 12.46 5.17 30.73
CA ALA A 46 12.44 6.59 31.10
C ALA A 46 11.66 7.44 30.08
N TYR A 47 11.63 7.01 28.81
CA TYR A 47 10.87 7.68 27.76
C TYR A 47 9.36 7.46 27.92
N LYS A 48 8.95 6.23 28.28
CA LYS A 48 7.56 5.86 28.56
C LYS A 48 7.05 6.51 29.86
N ALA A 49 7.92 6.70 30.85
CA ALA A 49 7.57 7.37 32.10
C ALA A 49 7.15 8.83 31.90
N VAL A 50 7.76 9.52 30.94
CA VAL A 50 7.48 10.95 30.67
C VAL A 50 6.39 11.14 29.60
N THR A 51 6.37 10.30 28.56
CA THR A 51 5.48 10.49 27.39
C THR A 51 4.28 9.54 27.37
N GLY A 52 4.24 8.55 28.27
CA GLY A 52 3.24 7.48 28.28
C GLY A 52 3.41 6.44 27.17
N LYS A 53 4.37 6.60 26.25
CA LYS A 53 4.63 5.70 25.10
C LYS A 53 6.12 5.43 24.96
N SER A 54 6.51 4.21 24.57
CA SER A 54 7.91 3.96 24.23
C SER A 54 8.24 4.52 22.84
N SER A 55 9.52 4.82 22.58
CA SER A 55 9.99 5.18 21.24
C SER A 55 9.63 4.11 20.19
N ILE A 56 9.60 2.84 20.58
CA ILE A 56 9.17 1.72 19.72
C ILE A 56 7.67 1.82 19.39
N ASP A 57 6.82 2.23 20.34
CA ASP A 57 5.39 2.43 20.09
C ASP A 57 5.14 3.55 19.06
N ASN A 58 5.92 4.63 19.14
CA ASN A 58 5.85 5.74 18.18
C ASN A 58 6.31 5.29 16.79
N ALA A 59 7.37 4.48 16.71
CA ALA A 59 7.84 3.89 15.45
C ALA A 59 6.78 2.96 14.84
N ILE A 60 6.17 2.07 15.64
CA ILE A 60 5.08 1.18 15.20
C ILE A 60 3.90 2.00 14.64
N ALA A 61 3.46 3.03 15.37
CA ALA A 61 2.35 3.87 14.94
C ALA A 61 2.66 4.60 13.61
N SER A 62 3.89 5.08 13.45
CA SER A 62 4.34 5.76 12.24
C SER A 62 4.40 4.80 11.05
N THR A 63 4.97 3.60 11.22
CA THR A 63 5.04 2.59 10.15
C THR A 63 3.65 2.10 9.75
N ARG A 64 2.71 1.96 10.69
CA ARG A 64 1.30 1.63 10.38
C ARG A 64 0.64 2.68 9.49
N ARG A 65 0.83 3.98 9.80
CA ARG A 65 0.33 5.08 8.97
C ARG A 65 0.95 5.06 7.58
N LEU A 66 2.25 4.76 7.48
CA LEU A 66 2.94 4.65 6.19
C LEU A 66 2.34 3.53 5.32
N ILE A 67 2.11 2.34 5.89
CA ILE A 67 1.47 1.23 5.18
C ILE A 67 0.07 1.63 4.70
N GLU A 68 -0.70 2.31 5.55
CA GLU A 68 -2.04 2.77 5.19
C GLU A 68 -2.02 3.74 4.00
N THR A 69 -1.10 4.70 4.00
CA THR A 69 -0.91 5.60 2.86
C THR A 69 -0.51 4.85 1.59
N LEU A 70 0.45 3.92 1.67
CA LEU A 70 0.87 3.12 0.51
C LEU A 70 -0.28 2.28 -0.06
N ASN A 71 -1.13 1.70 0.79
CA ASN A 71 -2.31 0.97 0.37
C ASN A 71 -3.32 1.85 -0.36
N ARG A 72 -3.56 3.07 0.14
CA ARG A 72 -4.46 4.04 -0.52
C ARG A 72 -3.96 4.44 -1.90
N GLU A 73 -2.65 4.67 -2.04
CA GLU A 73 -2.04 5.01 -3.34
C GLU A 73 -2.10 3.84 -4.33
N LEU A 74 -1.86 2.61 -3.87
CA LEU A 74 -2.03 1.40 -4.70
C LEU A 74 -3.48 1.24 -5.18
N ASP A 75 -4.46 1.38 -4.30
CA ASP A 75 -5.88 1.31 -4.63
C ASP A 75 -6.29 2.37 -5.65
N ARG A 76 -5.73 3.58 -5.53
CA ARG A 76 -5.98 4.68 -6.47
C ARG A 76 -5.40 4.34 -7.84
N ALA A 77 -4.13 3.92 -7.90
CA ALA A 77 -3.47 3.55 -9.15
C ALA A 77 -4.18 2.38 -9.84
N GLN A 78 -4.66 1.38 -9.09
CA GLN A 78 -5.44 0.27 -9.63
C GLN A 78 -6.77 0.73 -10.22
N ARG A 79 -7.51 1.61 -9.52
CA ARG A 79 -8.77 2.18 -10.03
C ARG A 79 -8.56 2.99 -11.31
N GLU A 80 -7.50 3.78 -11.38
CA GLU A 80 -7.17 4.55 -12.59
C GLU A 80 -6.86 3.64 -13.78
N ILE A 81 -6.16 2.53 -13.56
CA ILE A 81 -5.92 1.52 -14.62
C ILE A 81 -7.24 0.88 -15.06
N GLN A 82 -8.09 0.49 -14.12
CA GLN A 82 -9.38 -0.13 -14.44
C GLN A 82 -10.29 0.83 -15.20
N GLN A 83 -10.35 2.10 -14.81
CA GLN A 83 -11.13 3.13 -15.51
C GLN A 83 -10.61 3.36 -16.93
N ASN A 84 -9.29 3.43 -17.12
CA ASN A 84 -8.70 3.55 -18.46
C ASN A 84 -9.00 2.33 -19.33
N ASN A 85 -8.98 1.12 -18.76
CA ASN A 85 -9.30 -0.10 -19.48
C ASN A 85 -10.79 -0.15 -19.88
N ASN A 86 -11.69 0.26 -18.98
CA ASN A 86 -13.12 0.36 -19.27
C ASN A 86 -13.43 1.41 -20.36
N ARG A 87 -12.74 2.56 -20.34
CA ARG A 87 -12.88 3.59 -21.38
C ARG A 87 -12.41 3.13 -22.76
N LEU A 88 -11.41 2.26 -22.82
CA LEU A 88 -10.96 1.65 -24.07
C LEU A 88 -11.99 0.63 -24.59
N ALA A 89 -12.70 -0.06 -23.70
CA ALA A 89 -13.75 -1.01 -24.08
C ALA A 89 -15.02 -0.33 -24.65
N GLU A 90 -15.35 0.89 -24.22
CA GLU A 90 -16.48 1.68 -24.75
C GLU A 90 -16.24 2.25 -26.16
N CYS A 91 -15.01 2.15 -26.69
CA CYS A 91 -14.63 2.68 -28.01
C CYS A 91 -14.48 1.60 -29.11
N ALA A 92 -14.90 0.36 -28.85
CA ALA A 92 -15.03 -0.66 -29.89
C ALA A 92 -16.30 -0.39 -30.72
N PRO A 93 -16.20 -0.33 -32.06
CA PRO A 93 -17.13 0.41 -32.90
C PRO A 93 -18.53 -0.22 -32.90
N LEU A 94 -19.55 0.62 -32.92
CA LEU A 94 -20.86 0.31 -33.49
C LEU A 94 -20.70 0.04 -35.01
N SER A 95 -19.98 -1.02 -35.38
CA SER A 95 -20.09 -1.67 -36.69
C SER A 95 -21.27 -2.63 -36.62
N ALA A 96 -22.48 -2.06 -36.49
CA ALA A 96 -23.73 -2.76 -36.77
C ALA A 96 -24.35 -2.12 -38.00
N CYS A 97 -24.03 -2.74 -39.13
CA CYS A 97 -24.54 -2.58 -40.47
C CYS A 97 -26.02 -2.14 -40.54
N ARG A 98 -26.29 -1.04 -41.24
CA ARG A 98 -27.52 -0.90 -42.02
C ARG A 98 -27.32 0.02 -43.22
N SER A 99 -26.69 -0.51 -44.25
CA SER A 99 -26.98 -0.09 -45.62
C SER A 99 -28.38 -0.60 -45.99
N PRO A 100 -29.31 0.23 -46.48
CA PRO A 100 -30.40 -0.24 -47.30
C PRO A 100 -29.94 -0.21 -48.76
N SER A 101 -29.49 -1.36 -49.26
CA SER A 101 -29.42 -1.59 -50.70
C SER A 101 -30.77 -2.14 -51.17
N THR A 102 -31.39 -1.40 -52.10
CA THR A 102 -32.18 -1.89 -53.25
C THR A 102 -33.64 -2.31 -53.02
N GLY A 103 -34.55 -1.60 -53.72
CA GLY A 103 -35.53 -2.25 -54.60
C GLY A 103 -37.01 -2.19 -54.21
N ALA A 104 -37.72 -1.18 -54.73
CA ALA A 104 -38.99 -1.32 -55.48
C ALA A 104 -39.39 0.07 -56.03
#